data_AF-A0A8J7HDS7-F1
#
_entry.id   AF-A0A8J7HDS7-F1
#
_cell.length_a   1.000
_cell.length_b   1.000
_cell.length_c   1.000
_cell.angle_alpha   90.00
_cell.angle_beta   90.00
_cell.angle_gamma   90.00
#
_symmetry.space_group_name_H-M   'P 1'
#
loop_
_entity.id
_entity.type
_entity.pdbx_description
1 polymer ?
#
loop_
_entity_poly.entity_id
_entity_poly.type
_entity_poly.pdbx_seq_one_letter_code
_entity_poly.pdbx_strand_id
1 'polypeptide(L)'
;MYIQQIEPTERYLNPEDVNVPQGYQIEVFATGLDTPIGLVFTEEGGLLVAEAGVSTGNPRVLFLVEGRFEVIADGFNVPITGINYRNGDIYVSHRGVITILREDGTREDIISGLPSFGDFSNNNVTFGPEGKIYFGQGTATNSGVVGLDNQWIFEHPYFHDQPGDFILARGVNYETTNAFIPAAESAMTGPFRPYGEPSLLPVEVVRGTIEASGSILRANPDGSDLELVAWGLRNPSCIKFDLNNNLYIANQGMTNRGSRPIANAPDEFHMFVPNQWYGWPDFSAGMPVSAPRFTPEGRPQPELLLYNIPSVPPRPLASFPANSYIMGFDFNYSSEFGPVGDAYIAEFGSIRYEETGELILTGIGHRISRININTGQTSTFSINKSGFPAVTPLEGGLGRPTDVKFGPDGAMYVTDFTATTLRDPNEFIPNTGVIWRISRSQF
;
A
#
# COMPACT_ATOMS: atom_id res chain seq x y z
N MET A 1 -20.10 35.10 -14.40
CA MET A 1 -20.47 34.66 -13.04
C MET A 1 -19.67 33.41 -12.76
N TYR A 2 -18.61 33.52 -11.97
CA TYR A 2 -17.94 32.35 -11.42
C TYR A 2 -18.91 31.73 -10.42
N ILE A 3 -19.43 30.54 -10.73
CA ILE A 3 -20.09 29.73 -9.73
C ILE A 3 -18.97 29.37 -8.74
N GLN A 4 -18.99 29.96 -7.54
CA GLN A 4 -18.28 29.38 -6.41
C GLN A 4 -18.89 27.99 -6.23
N GLN A 5 -18.26 26.97 -6.81
CA GLN A 5 -18.52 25.59 -6.42
C GLN A 5 -18.13 25.53 -4.95
N ILE A 6 -19.14 25.48 -4.08
CA ILE A 6 -18.98 25.15 -2.68
C ILE A 6 -18.41 23.72 -2.72
N GLU A 7 -17.13 23.58 -2.39
CA GLU A 7 -16.49 22.27 -2.25
C GLU A 7 -17.32 21.51 -1.19
N PRO A 8 -17.85 20.32 -1.49
CA PRO A 8 -18.71 19.61 -0.56
C PRO A 8 -17.95 19.35 0.75
N THR A 9 -18.51 19.80 1.87
CA THR A 9 -17.98 19.46 3.21
C THR A 9 -18.32 18.03 3.63
N GLU A 10 -19.14 17.34 2.84
CA GLU A 10 -19.61 15.98 3.09
C GLU A 10 -19.53 15.16 1.79
N ARG A 11 -19.18 13.88 1.90
CA ARG A 11 -19.18 12.93 0.79
C ARG A 11 -20.60 12.48 0.49
N TYR A 12 -21.04 12.64 -0.75
CA TYR A 12 -22.28 12.04 -1.24
C TYR A 12 -22.16 10.52 -1.25
N LEU A 13 -23.13 9.81 -0.67
CA LEU A 13 -23.13 8.35 -0.58
C LEU A 13 -24.41 7.76 -1.17
N ASN A 14 -24.24 6.80 -2.05
CA ASN A 14 -25.31 6.09 -2.71
C ASN A 14 -24.85 4.66 -3.09
N PRO A 15 -25.20 3.64 -2.28
CA PRO A 15 -24.85 2.26 -2.56
C PRO A 15 -25.34 1.76 -3.94
N GLU A 16 -26.44 2.33 -4.45
CA GLU A 16 -26.97 1.98 -5.77
C GLU A 16 -26.03 2.38 -6.91
N ASP A 17 -25.03 3.23 -6.69
CA ASP A 17 -24.04 3.56 -7.72
C ASP A 17 -22.94 2.49 -7.85
N VAL A 18 -22.94 1.48 -6.97
CA VAL A 18 -21.96 0.39 -6.98
C VAL A 18 -22.57 -0.86 -7.61
N ASN A 19 -21.92 -1.37 -8.66
CA ASN A 19 -22.19 -2.70 -9.18
C ASN A 19 -21.57 -3.75 -8.25
N VAL A 20 -22.39 -4.69 -7.80
CA VAL A 20 -21.99 -5.93 -7.11
C VAL A 20 -22.53 -7.13 -7.89
N PRO A 21 -21.99 -8.35 -7.71
CA PRO A 21 -22.46 -9.51 -8.45
C PRO A 21 -23.90 -9.87 -8.05
N GLN A 22 -24.61 -10.58 -8.93
CA GLN A 22 -25.97 -11.02 -8.64
C GLN A 22 -26.02 -11.83 -7.32
N GLY A 23 -26.98 -11.47 -6.45
CA GLY A 23 -27.16 -12.09 -5.13
C GLY A 23 -26.33 -11.46 -4.02
N TYR A 24 -25.61 -10.38 -4.29
CA TYR A 24 -24.97 -9.54 -3.27
C TYR A 24 -25.68 -8.19 -3.17
N GLN A 25 -25.51 -7.56 -2.02
CA GLN A 25 -25.93 -6.19 -1.73
C GLN A 25 -24.78 -5.46 -1.04
N ILE A 26 -24.69 -4.15 -1.25
CA ILE A 26 -23.75 -3.25 -0.59
C ILE A 26 -24.54 -2.16 0.13
N GLU A 27 -24.07 -1.82 1.33
CA GLU A 27 -24.65 -0.76 2.15
C GLU A 27 -23.56 0.04 2.85
N VAL A 28 -23.90 1.26 3.26
CA VAL A 28 -23.04 2.07 4.13
C VAL A 28 -23.15 1.51 5.55
N PHE A 29 -22.03 1.04 6.10
CA PHE A 29 -21.97 0.52 7.46
C PHE A 29 -21.64 1.62 8.46
N ALA A 30 -20.67 2.49 8.15
CA ALA A 30 -20.28 3.61 8.98
C ALA A 30 -19.76 4.79 8.15
N THR A 31 -19.94 6.00 8.67
CA THR A 31 -19.50 7.27 8.07
C THR A 31 -18.84 8.16 9.13
N GLY A 32 -18.33 9.32 8.72
CA GLY A 32 -17.73 10.28 9.63
C GLY A 32 -16.33 9.90 10.11
N LEU A 33 -15.71 8.92 9.44
CA LEU A 33 -14.32 8.55 9.66
C LEU A 33 -13.42 9.53 8.92
N ASP A 34 -12.26 9.79 9.45
CA ASP A 34 -11.23 10.60 8.81
C ASP A 34 -10.57 9.81 7.69
N THR A 35 -9.47 9.08 7.97
CA THR A 35 -8.70 8.35 6.94
C THR A 35 -8.62 6.85 7.23
N PRO A 36 -9.75 6.10 7.18
CA PRO A 36 -9.75 4.69 7.54
C PRO A 36 -8.83 3.90 6.61
N ILE A 37 -7.82 3.25 7.18
CA ILE A 37 -6.74 2.57 6.44
C ILE A 37 -6.74 1.05 6.66
N GLY A 38 -7.31 0.58 7.76
CA GLY A 38 -7.46 -0.84 8.06
C GLY A 38 -8.48 -1.06 9.17
N LEU A 39 -9.05 -2.27 9.19
CA LEU A 39 -9.96 -2.69 10.24
C LEU A 39 -9.67 -4.12 10.69
N VAL A 40 -10.08 -4.50 11.89
CA VAL A 40 -9.95 -5.86 12.40
C VAL A 40 -11.09 -6.17 13.38
N PHE A 41 -11.57 -7.40 13.36
CA PHE A 41 -12.53 -7.91 14.34
C PHE A 41 -11.79 -8.60 15.49
N THR A 42 -12.24 -8.37 16.73
CA THR A 42 -11.74 -9.11 17.91
C THR A 42 -12.36 -10.50 17.98
N GLU A 43 -11.83 -11.36 18.86
CA GLU A 43 -12.34 -12.72 19.08
C GLU A 43 -13.80 -12.70 19.61
N GLU A 44 -14.18 -11.64 20.33
CA GLU A 44 -15.53 -11.39 20.85
C GLU A 44 -16.46 -10.73 19.81
N GLY A 45 -15.96 -10.44 18.61
CA GLY A 45 -16.71 -9.78 17.55
C GLY A 45 -16.75 -8.25 17.63
N GLY A 46 -15.92 -7.63 18.48
CA GLY A 46 -15.73 -6.18 18.49
C GLY A 46 -15.05 -5.70 17.20
N LEU A 47 -15.27 -4.44 16.81
CA LEU A 47 -14.69 -3.88 15.58
C LEU A 47 -13.72 -2.74 15.92
N LEU A 48 -12.47 -2.91 15.50
CA LEU A 48 -11.42 -1.91 15.57
C LEU A 48 -11.15 -1.31 14.18
N VAL A 49 -10.90 -0.01 14.13
CA VAL A 49 -10.56 0.72 12.90
C VAL A 49 -9.34 1.59 13.17
N ALA A 50 -8.38 1.57 12.24
CA ALA A 50 -7.26 2.50 12.23
C ALA A 50 -7.49 3.64 11.23
N GLU A 51 -7.20 4.86 11.65
CA GLU A 51 -7.15 6.04 10.79
C GLU A 51 -5.71 6.49 10.56
N ALA A 52 -5.32 6.63 9.29
CA ALA A 52 -3.95 6.96 8.91
C ALA A 52 -3.49 8.33 9.42
N GLY A 53 -4.39 9.28 9.61
CA GLY A 53 -4.11 10.64 10.09
C GLY A 53 -3.49 11.57 9.04
N VAL A 54 -3.50 11.22 7.76
CA VAL A 54 -2.86 12.04 6.70
C VAL A 54 -3.63 13.32 6.37
N SER A 55 -4.94 13.37 6.62
CA SER A 55 -5.80 14.55 6.41
C SER A 55 -5.76 15.52 7.59
N THR A 56 -5.63 15.00 8.81
CA THR A 56 -5.73 15.79 10.06
C THR A 56 -4.42 15.94 10.81
N GLY A 57 -3.38 15.18 10.44
CA GLY A 57 -2.15 15.05 11.21
C GLY A 57 -2.32 14.27 12.52
N ASN A 58 -3.47 13.64 12.76
CA ASN A 58 -3.78 12.93 14.00
C ASN A 58 -4.22 11.48 13.71
N PRO A 59 -3.29 10.52 13.64
CA PRO A 59 -3.63 9.12 13.48
C PRO A 59 -4.24 8.53 14.75
N ARG A 60 -5.26 7.67 14.60
CA ARG A 60 -6.08 7.17 15.72
C ARG A 60 -6.46 5.70 15.54
N VAL A 61 -6.68 5.03 16.65
CA VAL A 61 -7.37 3.74 16.72
C VAL A 61 -8.73 3.94 17.36
N LEU A 62 -9.76 3.41 16.69
CA LEU A 62 -11.16 3.53 17.07
C LEU A 62 -11.73 2.15 17.41
N PHE A 63 -12.67 2.10 18.35
CA PHE A 63 -13.45 0.90 18.69
C PHE A 63 -14.94 1.19 18.54
N LEU A 64 -15.69 0.24 17.98
CA LEU A 64 -17.14 0.38 17.80
C LEU A 64 -17.90 0.04 19.10
N VAL A 65 -18.53 1.04 19.71
CA VAL A 65 -19.36 0.92 20.91
C VAL A 65 -20.78 1.38 20.59
N GLU A 66 -21.76 0.49 20.76
CA GLU A 66 -23.19 0.80 20.55
C GLU A 66 -23.50 1.52 19.22
N GLY A 67 -22.81 1.12 18.14
CA GLY A 67 -22.99 1.69 16.80
C GLY A 67 -22.25 3.00 16.54
N ARG A 68 -21.37 3.45 17.45
CA ARG A 68 -20.50 4.63 17.25
C ARG A 68 -19.04 4.28 17.49
N PHE A 69 -18.15 4.90 16.72
CA PHE A 69 -16.72 4.76 16.93
C PHE A 69 -16.24 5.69 18.03
N GLU A 70 -15.58 5.13 19.03
CA GLU A 70 -14.90 5.84 20.11
C GLU A 70 -13.39 5.75 19.90
N VAL A 71 -12.68 6.86 20.13
CA VAL A 71 -11.20 6.87 20.07
C VAL A 71 -10.67 6.17 21.31
N ILE A 72 -9.87 5.12 21.12
CA ILE A 72 -9.25 4.37 22.22
C ILE A 72 -7.74 4.61 22.32
N ALA A 73 -7.10 5.07 21.24
CA ALA A 73 -5.70 5.49 21.25
C ALA A 73 -5.41 6.49 20.13
N ASP A 74 -4.45 7.39 20.38
CA ASP A 74 -3.93 8.37 19.43
C ASP A 74 -2.42 8.61 19.66
N GLY A 75 -1.85 9.62 18.98
CA GLY A 75 -0.44 9.98 19.13
C GLY A 75 0.52 8.99 18.48
N PHE A 76 0.13 8.41 17.34
CA PHE A 76 1.00 7.61 16.48
C PHE A 76 1.70 8.49 15.44
N ASN A 77 2.75 7.98 14.80
CA ASN A 77 3.41 8.68 13.70
C ASN A 77 2.53 8.62 12.45
N VAL A 78 2.39 9.74 11.73
CA VAL A 78 1.64 9.75 10.47
C VAL A 78 2.48 9.09 9.37
N PRO A 79 1.94 8.14 8.58
CA PRO A 79 0.64 7.51 8.74
C PRO A 79 0.66 6.25 9.64
N ILE A 80 -0.49 5.93 10.26
CA ILE A 80 -0.81 4.52 10.55
C ILE A 80 -1.04 3.80 9.21
N THR A 81 -0.47 2.61 9.05
CA THR A 81 -0.52 1.82 7.82
C THR A 81 -1.17 0.46 8.01
N GLY A 82 -1.42 0.04 9.25
CA GLY A 82 -2.17 -1.18 9.51
C GLY A 82 -2.48 -1.41 10.98
N ILE A 83 -3.48 -2.25 11.21
CA ILE A 83 -3.92 -2.69 12.53
C ILE A 83 -4.15 -4.19 12.51
N ASN A 84 -3.81 -4.86 13.60
CA ASN A 84 -4.13 -6.27 13.82
C ASN A 84 -4.41 -6.51 15.31
N TYR A 85 -5.06 -7.64 15.63
CA TYR A 85 -5.47 -7.99 16.98
C TYR A 85 -5.12 -9.45 17.25
N ARG A 86 -4.61 -9.77 18.44
CA ARG A 86 -4.39 -11.15 18.88
C ARG A 86 -4.34 -11.23 20.41
N ASN A 87 -5.16 -12.10 21.02
CA ASN A 87 -5.15 -12.37 22.46
C ASN A 87 -5.24 -11.10 23.34
N GLY A 88 -6.16 -10.19 23.03
CA GLY A 88 -6.32 -8.93 23.78
C GLY A 88 -5.43 -7.77 23.32
N ASP A 89 -4.32 -8.06 22.64
CA ASP A 89 -3.34 -7.06 22.23
C ASP A 89 -3.66 -6.51 20.82
N ILE A 90 -3.63 -5.18 20.68
CA ILE A 90 -3.79 -4.47 19.40
C ILE A 90 -2.41 -4.05 18.89
N TYR A 91 -2.05 -4.52 17.69
CA TYR A 91 -0.80 -4.19 17.01
C TYR A 91 -1.07 -3.10 15.99
N VAL A 92 -0.41 -1.96 16.14
CA VAL A 92 -0.56 -0.79 15.27
C VAL A 92 0.77 -0.54 14.56
N SER A 93 0.76 -0.67 13.24
CA SER A 93 1.90 -0.33 12.39
C SER A 93 1.77 1.12 11.95
N HIS A 94 2.76 1.95 12.25
CA HIS A 94 2.78 3.37 11.88
C HIS A 94 4.19 3.80 11.50
N ARG A 95 4.37 5.00 10.93
CA ARG A 95 5.65 5.39 10.32
C ARG A 95 6.85 5.13 11.23
N GLY A 96 7.67 4.16 10.84
CA GLY A 96 8.96 3.83 11.48
C GLY A 96 8.85 2.93 12.70
N VAL A 97 7.64 2.56 13.14
CA VAL A 97 7.37 1.96 14.44
C VAL A 97 6.23 0.94 14.37
N ILE A 98 6.32 -0.11 15.16
CA ILE A 98 5.20 -1.01 15.48
C ILE A 98 4.95 -0.93 16.98
N THR A 99 3.71 -0.63 17.35
CA THR A 99 3.27 -0.43 18.73
C THR A 99 2.24 -1.47 19.12
N ILE A 100 2.33 -2.00 20.34
CA ILE A 100 1.26 -2.77 20.97
C ILE A 100 0.46 -1.87 21.92
N LEU A 101 -0.86 -1.94 21.84
CA LEU A 101 -1.78 -1.49 22.88
C LEU A 101 -2.31 -2.73 23.62
N ARG A 102 -2.09 -2.77 24.94
CA ARG A 102 -2.53 -3.83 25.84
C ARG A 102 -3.92 -3.52 26.40
N GLU A 103 -4.63 -4.54 26.87
CA GLU A 103 -5.95 -4.37 27.50
C GLU A 103 -5.93 -3.48 28.76
N ASP A 104 -4.81 -3.45 29.49
CA ASP A 104 -4.65 -2.60 30.67
C ASP A 104 -4.38 -1.11 30.32
N GLY A 105 -4.38 -0.78 29.03
CA GLY A 105 -4.09 0.56 28.51
C GLY A 105 -2.60 0.84 28.31
N THR A 106 -1.72 -0.12 28.59
CA THR A 106 -0.29 0.05 28.34
C THR A 106 0.00 0.12 26.84
N ARG A 107 0.85 1.07 26.47
CA ARG A 107 1.37 1.26 25.11
C ARG A 107 2.87 0.96 25.08
N GLU A 108 3.30 0.11 24.15
CA GLU A 108 4.69 -0.30 24.01
C GLU A 108 5.13 -0.30 22.55
N ASP A 109 6.17 0.46 22.22
CA ASP A 109 6.80 0.45 20.90
C ASP A 109 7.76 -0.75 20.81
N ILE A 110 7.28 -1.87 20.26
CA ILE A 110 8.03 -3.12 20.19
C ILE A 110 9.11 -3.11 19.12
N ILE A 111 8.91 -2.36 18.04
CA ILE A 111 9.90 -2.15 16.98
C ILE A 111 9.94 -0.67 16.66
N SER A 112 11.14 -0.10 16.60
CA SER A 112 11.37 1.32 16.29
C SER A 112 12.55 1.47 15.34
N GLY A 113 12.58 2.59 14.59
CA GLY A 113 13.70 2.92 13.71
C GLY A 113 13.65 2.25 12.33
N LEU A 114 12.47 1.77 11.92
CA LEU A 114 12.28 1.23 10.56
C LEU A 114 12.48 2.36 9.51
N PRO A 115 13.09 2.07 8.35
CA PRO A 115 13.43 3.08 7.35
C PRO A 115 12.19 3.50 6.53
N SER A 116 11.33 4.30 7.17
CA SER A 116 9.98 4.64 6.70
C SER A 116 9.82 6.12 6.34
N PHE A 117 10.91 6.82 6.08
CA PHE A 117 10.91 8.26 5.75
C PHE A 117 10.70 8.57 4.27
N GLY A 118 10.72 7.56 3.41
CA GLY A 118 10.63 7.76 1.97
C GLY A 118 9.21 7.65 1.41
N ASP A 119 9.10 7.23 0.15
CA ASP A 119 7.81 7.15 -0.55
C ASP A 119 6.80 6.23 0.15
N PHE A 120 7.28 5.18 0.81
CA PHE A 120 6.46 4.22 1.54
C PHE A 120 7.03 3.94 2.93
N SER A 121 6.14 3.59 3.87
CA SER A 121 6.48 3.20 5.25
C SER A 121 6.40 1.68 5.43
N ASN A 122 6.65 1.20 6.65
CA ASN A 122 6.23 -0.13 7.09
C ASN A 122 4.70 -0.27 6.98
N ASN A 123 4.21 -1.47 6.66
CA ASN A 123 2.79 -1.78 6.43
C ASN A 123 2.23 -2.73 7.50
N ASN A 124 1.05 -3.32 7.25
CA ASN A 124 0.32 -4.11 8.23
C ASN A 124 1.16 -5.25 8.85
N VAL A 125 0.86 -5.54 10.12
CA VAL A 125 1.36 -6.71 10.82
C VAL A 125 0.41 -7.89 10.59
N THR A 126 0.94 -9.09 10.42
CA THR A 126 0.21 -10.36 10.46
C THR A 126 0.97 -11.38 11.30
N PHE A 127 0.34 -12.49 11.65
CA PHE A 127 0.93 -13.51 12.53
C PHE A 127 1.16 -14.80 11.76
N GLY A 128 2.40 -15.30 11.82
CA GLY A 128 2.74 -16.61 11.26
C GLY A 128 2.31 -17.77 12.16
N PRO A 129 2.21 -18.99 11.62
CA PRO A 129 1.85 -20.19 12.37
C PRO A 129 2.83 -20.52 13.51
N GLU A 130 4.06 -20.02 13.43
CA GLU A 130 5.09 -20.16 14.47
C GLU A 130 4.94 -19.13 15.61
N GLY A 131 3.97 -18.22 15.52
CA GLY A 131 3.71 -17.20 16.54
C GLY A 131 4.43 -15.87 16.32
N LYS A 132 5.41 -15.80 15.41
CA LYS A 132 6.11 -14.56 15.02
C LYS A 132 5.18 -13.56 14.30
N ILE A 133 5.49 -12.28 14.42
CA ILE A 133 4.88 -11.22 13.60
C ILE A 133 5.61 -11.09 12.28
N TYR A 134 4.87 -10.80 11.21
CA TYR A 134 5.39 -10.48 9.88
C TYR A 134 4.85 -9.12 9.46
N PHE A 135 5.66 -8.33 8.75
CA PHE A 135 5.23 -7.06 8.19
C PHE A 135 6.05 -6.71 6.94
N GLY A 136 5.45 -5.88 6.07
CA GLY A 136 6.13 -5.32 4.91
C GLY A 136 6.86 -4.02 5.23
N GLN A 137 8.01 -3.78 4.62
CA GLN A 137 8.71 -2.49 4.60
C GLN A 137 8.71 -1.94 3.17
N GLY A 138 8.14 -0.77 2.97
CA GLY A 138 8.15 -0.08 1.67
C GLY A 138 9.49 0.52 1.29
N THR A 139 9.62 0.95 0.03
CA THR A 139 10.83 1.60 -0.49
C THR A 139 10.86 3.11 -0.24
N ALA A 140 12.07 3.66 -0.22
CA ALA A 140 12.31 5.07 -0.18
C ALA A 140 11.96 5.75 -1.52
N THR A 141 12.23 5.07 -2.64
CA THR A 141 12.07 5.63 -3.98
C THR A 141 11.10 4.82 -4.83
N ASN A 142 10.76 5.37 -6.01
CA ASN A 142 9.99 4.65 -7.01
C ASN A 142 10.74 3.41 -7.54
N SER A 143 12.03 3.55 -7.86
CA SER A 143 12.78 2.58 -8.68
C SER A 143 14.30 2.58 -8.44
N GLY A 144 14.73 2.82 -7.21
CA GLY A 144 16.11 2.62 -6.74
C GLY A 144 17.05 3.84 -6.89
N VAL A 145 16.51 5.01 -7.26
CA VAL A 145 17.26 6.25 -7.47
C VAL A 145 16.49 7.41 -6.84
N VAL A 146 17.15 8.16 -5.96
CA VAL A 146 16.55 9.34 -5.33
C VAL A 146 16.49 10.48 -6.34
N GLY A 147 15.31 11.09 -6.48
CA GLY A 147 15.03 12.16 -7.43
C GLY A 147 14.15 13.27 -6.84
N LEU A 148 13.80 14.25 -7.67
CA LEU A 148 12.94 15.36 -7.24
C LEU A 148 11.48 14.96 -7.05
N ASP A 149 11.07 13.78 -7.52
CA ASP A 149 9.75 13.22 -7.22
C ASP A 149 9.63 12.79 -5.75
N ASN A 150 10.76 12.55 -5.09
CA ASN A 150 10.83 12.20 -3.69
C ASN A 150 10.75 13.46 -2.81
N GLN A 151 9.54 13.90 -2.47
CA GLN A 151 9.35 15.14 -1.68
C GLN A 151 10.01 15.09 -0.28
N TRP A 152 10.24 13.89 0.25
CA TRP A 152 10.91 13.70 1.55
C TRP A 152 12.38 14.12 1.55
N ILE A 153 13.03 14.37 0.41
CA ILE A 153 14.45 14.78 0.37
C ILE A 153 14.71 16.10 1.11
N PHE A 154 13.71 16.99 1.17
CA PHE A 154 13.86 18.29 1.85
C PHE A 154 13.95 18.16 3.37
N GLU A 155 13.43 17.07 3.92
CA GLU A 155 13.50 16.77 5.35
C GLU A 155 14.58 15.72 5.66
N HIS A 156 14.82 14.79 4.72
CA HIS A 156 15.70 13.64 4.88
C HIS A 156 16.67 13.47 3.70
N PRO A 157 17.57 14.45 3.43
CA PRO A 157 18.38 14.47 2.20
C PRO A 157 19.37 13.32 2.06
N TYR A 158 19.75 12.68 3.18
CA TYR A 158 20.67 11.54 3.20
C TYR A 158 19.96 10.18 3.14
N PHE A 159 18.64 10.16 3.24
CA PHE A 159 17.87 8.92 3.21
C PHE A 159 17.83 8.35 1.78
N HIS A 160 17.91 7.03 1.67
CA HIS A 160 17.90 6.30 0.40
C HIS A 160 17.59 4.83 0.66
N ASP A 161 17.22 4.12 -0.40
CA ASP A 161 16.95 2.68 -0.32
C ASP A 161 18.20 1.89 0.10
N GLN A 162 18.00 0.86 0.91
CA GLN A 162 19.04 -0.08 1.31
C GLN A 162 18.65 -1.51 0.91
N PRO A 163 19.54 -2.27 0.24
CA PRO A 163 19.24 -3.62 -0.21
C PRO A 163 19.24 -4.63 0.95
N GLY A 164 18.62 -5.79 0.74
CA GLY A 164 18.55 -6.87 1.72
C GLY A 164 19.76 -7.82 1.70
N ASP A 165 20.53 -7.77 0.63
CA ASP A 165 21.77 -8.51 0.50
C ASP A 165 22.84 -7.64 -0.18
N PHE A 166 24.07 -8.11 -0.20
CA PHE A 166 25.13 -7.53 -0.97
C PHE A 166 24.75 -7.44 -2.46
N ILE A 167 24.90 -6.24 -3.02
CA ILE A 167 24.78 -6.01 -4.45
C ILE A 167 26.00 -5.29 -5.02
N LEU A 168 26.21 -5.52 -6.30
CA LEU A 168 27.03 -4.74 -7.20
C LEU A 168 26.08 -3.82 -7.98
N ALA A 169 26.02 -2.55 -7.59
CA ALA A 169 25.25 -1.54 -8.32
C ALA A 169 26.07 -1.00 -9.50
N ARG A 170 25.45 -0.78 -10.65
CA ARG A 170 26.08 -0.11 -11.80
C ARG A 170 26.25 1.37 -11.49
N GLY A 171 27.36 1.95 -11.94
CA GLY A 171 27.64 3.38 -11.82
C GLY A 171 26.88 4.26 -12.82
N VAL A 172 25.58 4.01 -13.02
CA VAL A 172 24.71 4.80 -13.89
C VAL A 172 24.11 5.93 -13.04
N ASN A 173 24.45 7.17 -13.38
CA ASN A 173 24.00 8.35 -12.65
C ASN A 173 22.86 9.06 -13.39
N TYR A 174 21.85 9.51 -12.64
CA TYR A 174 20.69 10.20 -13.17
C TYR A 174 20.77 11.68 -12.84
N GLU A 175 20.60 12.51 -13.85
CA GLU A 175 20.64 13.97 -13.74
C GLU A 175 19.27 14.54 -13.38
N THR A 176 19.24 15.45 -12.42
CA THR A 176 18.07 16.28 -12.09
C THR A 176 18.49 17.72 -11.86
N THR A 177 17.54 18.67 -11.89
CA THR A 177 17.81 20.03 -11.40
C THR A 177 18.26 19.97 -9.94
N ASN A 178 19.24 20.78 -9.56
CA ASN A 178 19.75 20.77 -8.19
C ASN A 178 18.75 21.40 -7.19
N ALA A 179 18.29 20.62 -6.21
CA ALA A 179 17.33 21.08 -5.21
C ALA A 179 17.94 21.97 -4.09
N PHE A 180 19.24 21.84 -3.81
CA PHE A 180 19.84 22.40 -2.59
C PHE A 180 20.95 23.42 -2.82
N ILE A 181 21.59 23.40 -4.00
CA ILE A 181 22.73 24.26 -4.33
C ILE A 181 22.36 25.12 -5.54
N PRO A 182 21.82 26.34 -5.34
CA PRO A 182 21.36 27.19 -6.44
C PRO A 182 22.45 27.56 -7.47
N ALA A 183 23.72 27.50 -7.07
CA ALA A 183 24.85 27.77 -7.96
C ALA A 183 25.21 26.59 -8.88
N ALA A 184 24.73 25.38 -8.57
CA ALA A 184 24.88 24.21 -9.42
C ALA A 184 23.57 23.99 -10.18
N GLU A 185 23.61 23.96 -11.51
CA GLU A 185 22.40 23.82 -12.31
C GLU A 185 21.77 22.42 -12.17
N SER A 186 22.60 21.38 -12.00
CA SER A 186 22.16 19.99 -11.86
C SER A 186 22.77 19.25 -10.67
N ALA A 187 22.13 18.14 -10.33
CA ALA A 187 22.57 17.15 -9.35
C ALA A 187 22.54 15.77 -10.01
N MET A 188 23.57 14.96 -9.73
CA MET A 188 23.68 13.60 -10.23
C MET A 188 23.47 12.63 -9.07
N THR A 189 22.55 11.69 -9.21
CA THR A 189 22.29 10.67 -8.18
C THR A 189 22.57 9.27 -8.74
N GLY A 190 23.37 8.49 -8.02
CA GLY A 190 23.61 7.08 -8.33
C GLY A 190 22.56 6.14 -7.72
N PRO A 191 22.55 4.85 -8.08
CA PRO A 191 21.63 3.87 -7.51
C PRO A 191 21.94 3.62 -6.03
N PHE A 192 20.90 3.51 -5.20
CA PHE A 192 21.05 3.28 -3.75
C PHE A 192 22.00 4.30 -3.08
N ARG A 193 21.88 5.57 -3.48
CA ARG A 193 22.65 6.70 -2.92
C ARG A 193 21.72 7.82 -2.45
N PRO A 194 22.16 8.65 -1.48
CA PRO A 194 21.54 9.92 -1.18
C PRO A 194 21.34 10.81 -2.42
N TYR A 195 20.39 11.74 -2.34
CA TYR A 195 20.16 12.71 -3.41
C TYR A 195 21.43 13.52 -3.71
N GLY A 196 21.79 13.62 -4.98
CA GLY A 196 22.95 14.40 -5.43
C GLY A 196 24.30 13.73 -5.17
N GLU A 197 24.33 12.48 -4.72
CA GLU A 197 25.54 11.69 -4.62
C GLU A 197 25.67 10.74 -5.83
N PRO A 198 26.60 11.01 -6.78
CA PRO A 198 26.82 10.12 -7.91
C PRO A 198 27.66 8.91 -7.50
N SER A 199 27.42 7.78 -8.18
CA SER A 199 28.39 6.70 -8.25
C SER A 199 29.66 7.18 -8.97
N LEU A 200 30.82 6.84 -8.40
CA LEU A 200 32.14 7.27 -8.87
C LEU A 200 32.87 6.17 -9.64
N LEU A 201 32.44 4.91 -9.49
CA LEU A 201 33.00 3.75 -10.18
C LEU A 201 31.98 3.13 -11.14
N PRO A 202 32.41 2.42 -12.21
CA PRO A 202 31.50 1.73 -13.13
C PRO A 202 30.61 0.68 -12.45
N VAL A 203 31.08 0.10 -11.35
CA VAL A 203 30.36 -0.83 -10.48
C VAL A 203 30.77 -0.54 -9.04
N GLU A 204 29.80 -0.44 -8.14
CA GLU A 204 30.01 -0.18 -6.72
C GLU A 204 29.38 -1.26 -5.85
N VAL A 205 30.03 -1.56 -4.73
CA VAL A 205 29.49 -2.46 -3.72
C VAL A 205 28.53 -1.70 -2.82
N VAL A 206 27.31 -2.22 -2.67
CA VAL A 206 26.34 -1.77 -1.65
C VAL A 206 26.09 -2.94 -0.71
N ARG A 207 26.24 -2.70 0.60
CA ARG A 207 26.03 -3.72 1.63
C ARG A 207 24.54 -3.90 1.89
N GLY A 208 24.12 -5.14 2.13
CA GLY A 208 22.77 -5.43 2.60
C GLY A 208 22.57 -5.06 4.07
N THR A 209 21.31 -4.87 4.46
CA THR A 209 20.88 -4.70 5.85
C THR A 209 19.66 -5.57 6.15
N ILE A 210 19.38 -5.81 7.45
CA ILE A 210 18.18 -6.55 7.87
C ILE A 210 16.93 -5.71 7.56
N GLU A 211 16.92 -4.43 7.92
CA GLU A 211 15.80 -3.51 7.73
C GLU A 211 15.68 -3.00 6.28
N ALA A 212 15.97 -3.86 5.30
CA ALA A 212 16.04 -3.46 3.91
C ALA A 212 14.77 -2.79 3.41
N SER A 213 14.94 -1.83 2.51
CA SER A 213 13.83 -1.23 1.77
C SER A 213 13.18 -2.28 0.88
N GLY A 214 11.85 -2.23 0.75
CA GLY A 214 11.15 -3.14 -0.17
C GLY A 214 11.23 -4.60 0.27
N SER A 215 10.91 -4.88 1.54
CA SER A 215 11.16 -6.17 2.17
C SER A 215 9.98 -6.72 2.96
N ILE A 216 10.09 -8.00 3.32
CA ILE A 216 9.25 -8.63 4.34
C ILE A 216 10.17 -8.99 5.50
N LEU A 217 9.78 -8.50 6.67
CA LEU A 217 10.47 -8.69 7.93
C LEU A 217 9.59 -9.56 8.84
N ARG A 218 10.24 -10.29 9.75
CA ARG A 218 9.55 -10.94 10.86
C ARG A 218 10.30 -10.77 12.16
N ALA A 219 9.57 -10.83 13.27
CA ALA A 219 10.14 -10.74 14.61
C ALA A 219 9.31 -11.58 15.60
N ASN A 220 9.82 -11.77 16.81
CA ASN A 220 9.00 -12.21 17.92
C ASN A 220 7.89 -11.18 18.21
N PRO A 221 6.78 -11.56 18.87
CA PRO A 221 5.70 -10.63 19.17
C PRO A 221 6.09 -9.40 19.99
N ASP A 222 7.17 -9.50 20.77
CA ASP A 222 7.76 -8.39 21.53
C ASP A 222 8.75 -7.54 20.71
N GLY A 223 8.86 -7.81 19.41
CA GLY A 223 9.76 -7.12 18.47
C GLY A 223 11.21 -7.59 18.49
N SER A 224 11.59 -8.52 19.37
CA SER A 224 12.93 -9.12 19.38
C SER A 224 13.16 -10.06 18.19
N ASP A 225 14.43 -10.37 17.92
CA ASP A 225 14.81 -11.34 16.86
C ASP A 225 14.27 -10.96 15.48
N LEU A 226 14.50 -9.70 15.09
CA LEU A 226 14.14 -9.15 13.79
C LEU A 226 14.97 -9.82 12.69
N GLU A 227 14.27 -10.36 11.71
CA GLU A 227 14.84 -11.11 10.60
C GLU A 227 14.30 -10.60 9.26
N LEU A 228 15.20 -10.52 8.27
CA LEU A 228 14.84 -10.34 6.87
C LEU A 228 14.48 -11.68 6.26
N VAL A 229 13.27 -11.81 5.69
CA VAL A 229 12.81 -13.08 5.09
C VAL A 229 12.54 -13.00 3.60
N ALA A 230 12.44 -11.79 3.03
CA ALA A 230 12.44 -11.55 1.60
C ALA A 230 12.70 -10.06 1.30
N TRP A 231 13.18 -9.74 0.11
CA TRP A 231 13.36 -8.34 -0.33
C TRP A 231 13.17 -8.20 -1.84
N GLY A 232 13.31 -6.98 -2.37
CA GLY A 232 13.06 -6.69 -3.79
C GLY A 232 11.58 -6.60 -4.13
N LEU A 233 10.76 -6.21 -3.17
CA LEU A 233 9.40 -5.70 -3.39
C LEU A 233 9.49 -4.16 -3.45
N ARG A 234 8.47 -3.47 -3.96
CA ARG A 234 8.47 -1.99 -3.92
C ARG A 234 7.67 -1.49 -2.73
N ASN A 235 6.42 -1.91 -2.64
CA ASN A 235 5.58 -1.60 -1.49
C ASN A 235 4.69 -2.81 -1.20
N PRO A 236 5.13 -3.74 -0.32
CA PRO A 236 4.27 -4.80 0.21
C PRO A 236 3.20 -4.18 1.11
N SER A 237 2.15 -3.62 0.50
CA SER A 237 1.11 -2.81 1.12
C SER A 237 0.22 -3.61 2.05
N CYS A 238 0.06 -4.91 1.77
CA CYS A 238 -0.57 -5.84 2.68
C CYS A 238 0.05 -7.23 2.59
N ILE A 239 0.23 -7.89 3.73
CA ILE A 239 0.53 -9.32 3.80
C ILE A 239 -0.43 -10.03 4.75
N LYS A 240 -0.82 -11.27 4.40
CA LYS A 240 -1.72 -12.08 5.22
C LYS A 240 -1.55 -13.57 4.96
N PHE A 241 -1.63 -14.36 6.03
CA PHE A 241 -1.70 -15.82 5.95
C PHE A 241 -3.11 -16.31 5.61
N ASP A 242 -3.23 -17.31 4.74
CA ASP A 242 -4.48 -18.04 4.53
C ASP A 242 -4.70 -19.11 5.62
N LEU A 243 -5.83 -19.84 5.54
CA LEU A 243 -6.14 -20.94 6.47
C LEU A 243 -5.17 -22.12 6.39
N ASN A 244 -4.35 -22.21 5.34
CA ASN A 244 -3.36 -23.27 5.15
C ASN A 244 -1.95 -22.82 5.57
N ASN A 245 -1.82 -21.64 6.18
CA ASN A 245 -0.58 -21.00 6.58
C ASN A 245 0.35 -20.62 5.41
N ASN A 246 -0.19 -20.40 4.22
CA ASN A 246 0.52 -19.76 3.12
C ASN A 246 0.45 -18.24 3.29
N LEU A 247 1.60 -17.56 3.28
CA LEU A 247 1.65 -16.11 3.30
C LEU A 247 1.43 -15.55 1.88
N TYR A 248 0.57 -14.54 1.75
CA TYR A 248 0.34 -13.81 0.51
C TYR A 248 0.70 -12.34 0.65
N ILE A 249 1.05 -11.72 -0.47
CA ILE A 249 1.58 -10.36 -0.53
C ILE A 249 0.83 -9.59 -1.61
N ALA A 250 0.27 -8.45 -1.24
CA ALA A 250 -0.10 -7.38 -2.17
C ALA A 250 1.09 -6.42 -2.30
N ASN A 251 1.66 -6.31 -3.49
CA ASN A 251 2.78 -5.42 -3.80
C ASN A 251 2.38 -4.37 -4.85
N GLN A 252 2.60 -3.09 -4.55
CA GLN A 252 2.37 -2.03 -5.54
C GLN A 252 3.57 -1.87 -6.46
N GLY A 253 3.33 -1.85 -7.77
CA GLY A 253 4.35 -1.76 -8.81
C GLY A 253 5.00 -0.38 -8.95
N MET A 254 6.08 -0.33 -9.72
CA MET A 254 6.76 0.92 -10.08
C MET A 254 5.88 1.78 -11.00
N THR A 255 6.06 3.10 -10.96
CA THR A 255 5.23 4.02 -11.75
C THR A 255 6.06 4.89 -12.70
N ASN A 256 5.38 5.55 -13.63
CA ASN A 256 6.01 6.41 -14.63
C ASN A 256 6.40 7.79 -14.06
N ARG A 257 7.23 7.82 -13.02
CA ARG A 257 7.71 9.05 -12.37
C ARG A 257 9.17 8.99 -11.95
N GLY A 258 9.70 10.17 -11.65
CA GLY A 258 11.03 10.35 -11.07
C GLY A 258 12.16 10.29 -12.07
N SER A 259 13.37 10.17 -11.53
CA SER A 259 14.63 10.12 -12.30
C SER A 259 14.76 8.85 -13.14
N ARG A 260 14.18 7.74 -12.67
CA ARG A 260 14.15 6.44 -13.36
C ARG A 260 12.71 5.92 -13.51
N PRO A 261 11.90 6.54 -14.37
CA PRO A 261 10.49 6.18 -14.54
C PRO A 261 10.32 4.79 -15.18
N ILE A 262 9.37 4.00 -14.68
CA ILE A 262 9.02 2.68 -15.22
C ILE A 262 7.54 2.72 -15.65
N ALA A 263 7.28 2.68 -16.95
CA ALA A 263 5.90 2.72 -17.45
C ALA A 263 5.24 1.34 -17.38
N ASN A 264 3.92 1.26 -17.25
CA ASN A 264 3.14 0.01 -17.38
C ASN A 264 3.57 -1.17 -16.46
N ALA A 265 4.24 -0.87 -15.34
CA ALA A 265 4.56 -1.85 -14.31
C ALA A 265 3.26 -2.22 -13.57
N PRO A 266 2.84 -3.50 -13.60
CA PRO A 266 1.64 -3.93 -12.89
C PRO A 266 1.85 -3.91 -11.37
N ASP A 267 0.75 -3.86 -10.63
CA ASP A 267 0.75 -4.32 -9.24
C ASP A 267 0.67 -5.85 -9.20
N GLU A 268 1.17 -6.43 -8.13
CA GLU A 268 1.48 -7.85 -8.06
C GLU A 268 0.94 -8.49 -6.79
N PHE A 269 0.18 -9.58 -6.95
CA PHE A 269 -0.23 -10.42 -5.83
C PHE A 269 0.58 -11.72 -5.86
N HIS A 270 1.37 -11.96 -4.81
CA HIS A 270 2.28 -13.10 -4.72
C HIS A 270 1.83 -14.08 -3.64
N MET A 271 2.07 -15.37 -3.90
CA MET A 271 2.28 -16.33 -2.81
C MET A 271 3.75 -16.24 -2.38
N PHE A 272 3.98 -16.06 -1.09
CA PHE A 272 5.31 -15.86 -0.54
C PHE A 272 6.19 -17.11 -0.69
N VAL A 273 7.38 -16.89 -1.22
CA VAL A 273 8.50 -17.83 -1.21
C VAL A 273 9.60 -17.23 -0.30
N PRO A 274 10.03 -17.95 0.75
CA PRO A 274 11.01 -17.45 1.69
C PRO A 274 12.40 -17.30 1.08
N ASN A 275 13.17 -16.35 1.60
CA ASN A 275 14.54 -16.04 1.24
C ASN A 275 14.74 -15.73 -0.24
N GLN A 276 13.75 -15.06 -0.86
CA GLN A 276 13.80 -14.66 -2.26
C GLN A 276 13.96 -13.16 -2.44
N TRP A 277 14.54 -12.82 -3.59
CA TRP A 277 14.51 -11.47 -4.14
C TRP A 277 13.39 -11.36 -5.19
N TYR A 278 12.46 -10.44 -4.99
CA TYR A 278 11.22 -10.33 -5.78
C TYR A 278 11.35 -9.43 -7.01
N GLY A 279 12.52 -8.83 -7.23
CA GLY A 279 12.88 -8.22 -8.50
C GLY A 279 13.05 -6.71 -8.49
N TRP A 280 12.40 -5.96 -7.61
CA TRP A 280 12.64 -4.52 -7.48
C TRP A 280 14.12 -4.25 -7.12
N PRO A 281 14.78 -3.23 -7.71
CA PRO A 281 14.21 -2.19 -8.59
C PRO A 281 14.27 -2.51 -10.09
N ASP A 282 14.67 -3.71 -10.49
CA ASP A 282 15.06 -4.02 -11.87
C ASP A 282 14.10 -4.93 -12.62
N PHE A 283 13.14 -5.53 -11.92
CA PHE A 283 12.12 -6.39 -12.48
C PHE A 283 10.75 -6.00 -11.94
N SER A 284 9.73 -6.21 -12.77
CA SER A 284 8.32 -6.09 -12.42
C SER A 284 7.56 -7.25 -13.07
N ALA A 285 6.74 -7.96 -12.30
CA ALA A 285 6.06 -9.20 -12.66
C ALA A 285 6.99 -10.27 -13.24
N GLY A 286 8.21 -10.36 -12.69
CA GLY A 286 9.25 -11.29 -13.14
C GLY A 286 9.88 -10.94 -14.50
N MET A 287 9.64 -9.73 -15.03
CA MET A 287 10.22 -9.26 -16.29
C MET A 287 11.17 -8.09 -16.03
N PRO A 288 12.36 -8.04 -16.67
CA PRO A 288 13.29 -6.93 -16.48
C PRO A 288 12.68 -5.63 -16.99
N VAL A 289 12.93 -4.52 -16.28
CA VAL A 289 12.45 -3.18 -16.66
C VAL A 289 13.08 -2.66 -17.95
N SER A 290 14.17 -3.30 -18.40
CA SER A 290 14.74 -3.09 -19.73
C SER A 290 13.96 -3.78 -20.85
N ALA A 291 12.73 -4.23 -20.62
CA ALA A 291 11.84 -4.70 -21.69
C ALA A 291 11.06 -3.51 -22.32
N PRO A 292 10.78 -3.50 -23.64
CA PRO A 292 10.17 -2.35 -24.31
C PRO A 292 8.83 -1.88 -23.74
N ARG A 293 8.04 -2.78 -23.11
CA ARG A 293 6.76 -2.43 -22.49
C ARG A 293 6.89 -1.43 -21.32
N PHE A 294 8.07 -1.39 -20.70
CA PHE A 294 8.35 -0.56 -19.53
C PHE A 294 9.01 0.76 -19.90
N THR A 295 9.29 0.99 -21.19
CA THR A 295 9.81 2.25 -21.71
C THR A 295 8.73 3.33 -21.63
N PRO A 296 8.96 4.43 -20.89
CA PRO A 296 8.04 5.55 -20.89
C PRO A 296 8.01 6.29 -22.22
N GLU A 297 6.84 6.83 -22.57
CA GLU A 297 6.69 7.62 -23.79
C GLU A 297 7.61 8.85 -23.77
N GLY A 298 8.35 9.05 -24.87
CA GLY A 298 9.27 10.17 -25.02
C GLY A 298 10.52 10.13 -24.12
N ARG A 299 10.78 9.03 -23.39
CA ARG A 299 11.96 8.88 -22.54
C ARG A 299 12.80 7.66 -22.94
N PRO A 300 14.09 7.60 -22.55
CA PRO A 300 14.92 6.43 -22.76
C PRO A 300 14.35 5.18 -22.09
N GLN A 301 14.65 4.02 -22.68
CA GLN A 301 14.35 2.73 -22.08
C GLN A 301 15.11 2.57 -20.75
N PRO A 302 14.47 2.10 -19.67
CA PRO A 302 15.15 1.90 -18.39
C PRO A 302 16.29 0.89 -18.48
N GLU A 303 17.44 1.26 -17.94
CA GLU A 303 18.57 0.35 -17.73
C GLU A 303 18.46 -0.33 -16.36
N LEU A 304 19.02 -1.54 -16.23
CA LEU A 304 19.11 -2.26 -14.95
C LEU A 304 20.14 -1.59 -14.02
N LEU A 305 19.83 -1.41 -12.76
CA LEU A 305 20.73 -0.84 -11.76
C LEU A 305 21.68 -1.88 -11.17
N LEU A 306 21.25 -3.14 -11.10
CA LEU A 306 22.01 -4.24 -10.55
C LEU A 306 22.93 -4.84 -11.61
N TYR A 307 24.21 -4.94 -11.29
CA TYR A 307 25.20 -5.66 -12.09
C TYR A 307 25.11 -7.17 -11.83
N ASN A 308 24.96 -7.59 -10.57
CA ASN A 308 24.65 -8.97 -10.18
C ASN A 308 23.17 -9.09 -9.82
N ILE A 309 22.40 -9.76 -10.67
CA ILE A 309 21.00 -10.07 -10.37
C ILE A 309 20.98 -11.12 -9.23
N PRO A 310 20.37 -10.85 -8.06
CA PRO A 310 20.45 -11.75 -6.89
C PRO A 310 19.88 -13.15 -7.15
N SER A 311 18.74 -13.22 -7.82
CA SER A 311 18.07 -14.48 -8.21
C SER A 311 17.07 -14.24 -9.34
N VAL A 312 16.46 -15.30 -9.87
CA VAL A 312 15.31 -15.16 -10.76
C VAL A 312 14.08 -14.86 -9.90
N PRO A 313 13.46 -13.67 -10.04
CA PRO A 313 12.35 -13.30 -9.17
C PRO A 313 11.13 -14.21 -9.39
N PRO A 314 10.39 -14.55 -8.32
CA PRO A 314 9.13 -15.27 -8.44
C PRO A 314 8.14 -14.52 -9.34
N ARG A 315 7.36 -15.26 -10.13
CA ARG A 315 6.24 -14.65 -10.85
C ARG A 315 5.07 -14.42 -9.88
N PRO A 316 4.31 -13.34 -10.06
CA PRO A 316 3.10 -13.13 -9.28
C PRO A 316 2.06 -14.21 -9.58
N LEU A 317 1.25 -14.54 -8.58
CA LEU A 317 0.07 -15.38 -8.73
C LEU A 317 -0.99 -14.65 -9.56
N ALA A 318 -1.15 -13.35 -9.32
CA ALA A 318 -2.04 -12.47 -10.08
C ALA A 318 -1.39 -11.10 -10.32
N SER A 319 -1.70 -10.48 -11.46
CA SER A 319 -1.24 -9.13 -11.79
C SER A 319 -2.42 -8.21 -12.04
N PHE A 320 -2.27 -6.96 -11.64
CA PHE A 320 -3.26 -5.91 -11.82
C PHE A 320 -2.70 -4.85 -12.76
N PRO A 321 -3.55 -4.14 -13.52
CA PRO A 321 -3.10 -3.03 -14.36
C PRO A 321 -2.27 -2.03 -13.54
N ALA A 322 -1.31 -1.38 -14.20
CA ALA A 322 -0.56 -0.27 -13.60
C ALA A 322 -1.55 0.76 -13.03
N ASN A 323 -1.20 1.38 -11.89
CA ASN A 323 -2.02 2.37 -11.18
C ASN A 323 -3.29 1.83 -10.49
N SER A 324 -3.44 0.51 -10.35
CA SER A 324 -4.50 -0.08 -9.51
C SER A 324 -4.31 0.27 -8.03
N TYR A 325 -3.06 0.39 -7.58
CA TYR A 325 -2.64 0.59 -6.19
C TYR A 325 -3.33 -0.38 -5.25
N ILE A 326 -3.03 -1.67 -5.40
CA ILE A 326 -3.58 -2.70 -4.52
C ILE A 326 -3.14 -2.48 -3.06
N MET A 327 -4.07 -2.69 -2.13
CA MET A 327 -3.89 -2.43 -0.70
C MET A 327 -4.30 -3.66 0.12
N GLY A 328 -5.07 -3.47 1.19
CA GLY A 328 -5.51 -4.52 2.08
C GLY A 328 -6.43 -5.55 1.40
N PHE A 329 -6.29 -6.80 1.83
CA PHE A 329 -7.08 -7.91 1.35
C PHE A 329 -7.44 -8.87 2.49
N ASP A 330 -8.40 -9.74 2.21
CA ASP A 330 -8.74 -10.88 3.06
C ASP A 330 -9.19 -12.08 2.22
N PHE A 331 -9.17 -13.26 2.83
CA PHE A 331 -9.71 -14.47 2.25
C PHE A 331 -11.15 -14.67 2.69
N ASN A 332 -11.99 -15.18 1.80
CA ASN A 332 -13.31 -15.62 2.20
C ASN A 332 -13.23 -16.95 2.96
N TYR A 333 -13.78 -16.97 4.17
CA TYR A 333 -13.79 -18.15 5.05
C TYR A 333 -15.13 -18.91 5.04
N SER A 334 -16.16 -18.39 4.37
CA SER A 334 -17.51 -18.95 4.40
C SER A 334 -18.02 -19.31 3.00
N SER A 335 -18.54 -20.52 2.85
CA SER A 335 -19.24 -20.95 1.63
C SER A 335 -20.54 -20.17 1.40
N GLU A 336 -21.08 -19.54 2.45
CA GLU A 336 -22.28 -18.72 2.35
C GLU A 336 -21.98 -17.43 1.59
N PHE A 337 -20.83 -16.78 1.83
CA PHE A 337 -20.45 -15.58 1.10
C PHE A 337 -20.04 -15.89 -0.34
N GLY A 338 -19.21 -16.91 -0.57
CA GLY A 338 -18.66 -17.21 -1.90
C GLY A 338 -17.73 -18.42 -1.86
N PRO A 339 -16.91 -18.64 -2.90
CA PRO A 339 -15.91 -19.71 -2.89
C PRO A 339 -14.91 -19.51 -1.75
N VAL A 340 -14.77 -20.52 -0.90
CA VAL A 340 -13.88 -20.48 0.28
C VAL A 340 -12.43 -20.48 -0.18
N GLY A 341 -11.62 -19.64 0.47
CA GLY A 341 -10.19 -19.49 0.21
C GLY A 341 -9.84 -18.49 -0.90
N ASP A 342 -10.83 -17.98 -1.65
CA ASP A 342 -10.56 -16.90 -2.60
C ASP A 342 -10.25 -15.58 -1.87
N ALA A 343 -9.33 -14.79 -2.41
CA ALA A 343 -8.96 -13.49 -1.86
C ALA A 343 -9.81 -12.37 -2.47
N TYR A 344 -10.11 -11.37 -1.65
CA TYR A 344 -10.79 -10.14 -2.03
C TYR A 344 -9.90 -8.97 -1.64
N ILE A 345 -9.54 -8.13 -2.61
CA ILE A 345 -8.51 -7.11 -2.47
C ILE A 345 -9.05 -5.73 -2.84
N ALA A 346 -8.72 -4.75 -2.00
CA ALA A 346 -8.98 -3.34 -2.26
C ALA A 346 -7.98 -2.78 -3.29
N GLU A 347 -8.50 -2.12 -4.32
CA GLU A 347 -7.71 -1.32 -5.25
C GLU A 347 -7.95 0.17 -4.96
N PHE A 348 -6.93 0.87 -4.46
CA PHE A 348 -7.01 2.26 -4.03
C PHE A 348 -7.14 3.24 -5.21
N GLY A 349 -6.50 2.90 -6.33
CA GLY A 349 -6.53 3.63 -7.59
C GLY A 349 -5.82 4.97 -7.59
N SER A 350 -5.37 5.39 -8.79
CA SER A 350 -4.74 6.69 -9.02
C SER A 350 -5.78 7.76 -9.31
N ILE A 351 -5.52 8.96 -8.77
CA ILE A 351 -6.29 10.17 -9.07
C ILE A 351 -5.38 11.32 -9.52
N ARG A 352 -4.13 11.04 -9.93
CA ARG A 352 -3.22 12.08 -10.41
C ARG A 352 -3.64 12.56 -11.80
N TYR A 353 -3.73 13.88 -11.99
CA TYR A 353 -4.24 14.49 -13.22
C TYR A 353 -3.18 15.17 -14.10
N GLU A 354 -2.03 15.61 -13.56
CA GLU A 354 -1.20 16.60 -14.30
C GLU A 354 0.32 16.32 -14.38
N GLU A 355 1.00 15.88 -13.33
CA GLU A 355 2.49 15.80 -13.36
C GLU A 355 3.06 14.60 -14.13
N THR A 356 2.33 13.49 -14.22
CA THR A 356 2.77 12.27 -14.93
C THR A 356 2.15 12.13 -16.32
N GLY A 357 1.15 12.95 -16.66
CA GLY A 357 0.34 12.79 -17.86
C GLY A 357 -0.56 11.54 -17.86
N GLU A 358 -0.68 10.82 -16.72
CA GLU A 358 -1.51 9.63 -16.62
C GLU A 358 -2.95 10.00 -16.29
N LEU A 359 -3.88 9.70 -17.20
CA LEU A 359 -5.31 9.89 -16.99
C LEU A 359 -5.88 8.84 -16.03
N ILE A 360 -6.92 9.19 -15.27
CA ILE A 360 -7.75 8.18 -14.62
C ILE A 360 -8.40 7.34 -15.72
N LEU A 361 -8.14 6.03 -15.71
CA LEU A 361 -8.70 5.09 -16.66
C LEU A 361 -9.87 4.35 -16.03
N THR A 362 -10.98 4.27 -16.76
CA THR A 362 -12.14 3.49 -16.33
C THR A 362 -11.75 2.03 -16.11
N GLY A 363 -12.21 1.46 -14.98
CA GLY A 363 -11.98 0.05 -14.66
C GLY A 363 -10.56 -0.29 -14.16
N ILE A 364 -9.77 0.70 -13.74
CA ILE A 364 -8.47 0.50 -13.07
C ILE A 364 -8.53 1.17 -11.70
N GLY A 365 -8.22 0.42 -10.63
CA GLY A 365 -8.34 0.95 -9.28
C GLY A 365 -9.79 1.13 -8.83
N HIS A 366 -9.97 1.74 -7.66
CA HIS A 366 -11.25 2.24 -7.15
C HIS A 366 -12.35 1.17 -7.03
N ARG A 367 -11.95 -0.05 -6.67
CA ARG A 367 -12.82 -1.22 -6.72
C ARG A 367 -12.36 -2.30 -5.76
N ILE A 368 -13.19 -3.33 -5.57
CA ILE A 368 -12.77 -4.60 -4.99
C ILE A 368 -12.63 -5.63 -6.10
N SER A 369 -11.50 -6.32 -6.12
CA SER A 369 -11.26 -7.46 -7.01
C SER A 369 -11.29 -8.77 -6.23
N ARG A 370 -11.79 -9.83 -6.85
CA ARG A 370 -11.67 -11.21 -6.38
C ARG A 370 -10.52 -11.90 -7.13
N ILE A 371 -9.73 -12.68 -6.40
CA ILE A 371 -8.67 -13.53 -6.92
C ILE A 371 -9.03 -14.98 -6.62
N ASN A 372 -9.13 -15.80 -7.67
CA ASN A 372 -9.17 -17.24 -7.48
C ASN A 372 -7.76 -17.72 -7.11
N ILE A 373 -7.57 -18.16 -5.86
CA ILE A 373 -6.23 -18.49 -5.35
C ILE A 373 -5.62 -19.71 -6.04
N ASN A 374 -6.45 -20.62 -6.56
CA ASN A 374 -5.97 -21.82 -7.25
C ASN A 374 -5.48 -21.54 -8.67
N THR A 375 -6.05 -20.55 -9.35
CA THR A 375 -5.76 -20.26 -10.76
C THR A 375 -5.01 -18.95 -10.99
N GLY A 376 -5.00 -18.05 -10.00
CA GLY A 376 -4.50 -16.68 -10.15
C GLY A 376 -5.42 -15.76 -10.96
N GLN A 377 -6.59 -16.24 -11.38
CA GLN A 377 -7.52 -15.44 -12.17
C GLN A 377 -8.13 -14.32 -11.33
N THR A 378 -8.06 -13.09 -11.84
CA THR A 378 -8.70 -11.91 -11.24
C THR A 378 -10.03 -11.60 -11.92
N SER A 379 -10.96 -11.06 -11.15
CA SER A 379 -12.23 -10.52 -11.65
C SER A 379 -12.70 -9.36 -10.77
N THR A 380 -13.29 -8.33 -11.39
CA THR A 380 -13.96 -7.26 -10.65
C THR A 380 -15.09 -7.84 -9.80
N PHE A 381 -15.05 -7.61 -8.48
CA PHE A 381 -16.11 -8.03 -7.57
C PHE A 381 -17.10 -6.89 -7.34
N SER A 382 -16.62 -5.70 -6.96
CA SER A 382 -17.47 -4.51 -6.84
C SER A 382 -16.78 -3.28 -7.43
N ILE A 383 -17.50 -2.47 -8.18
CA ILE A 383 -17.01 -1.25 -8.83
C ILE A 383 -18.18 -0.29 -9.05
N ASN A 384 -17.92 1.01 -9.10
CA ASN A 384 -18.97 1.97 -9.47
C ASN A 384 -19.48 1.74 -10.90
N LYS A 385 -20.72 2.13 -11.16
CA LYS A 385 -21.39 1.97 -12.45
C LYS A 385 -20.65 2.68 -13.59
N SER A 386 -20.05 3.84 -13.33
CA SER A 386 -19.20 4.54 -14.29
C SER A 386 -17.85 3.87 -14.55
N GLY A 387 -17.39 3.00 -13.64
CA GLY A 387 -16.03 2.48 -13.60
C GLY A 387 -14.96 3.47 -13.12
N PHE A 388 -15.35 4.65 -12.65
CA PHE A 388 -14.48 5.69 -12.07
C PHE A 388 -14.67 5.81 -10.55
N PRO A 389 -13.72 6.43 -9.82
CA PRO A 389 -13.92 6.74 -8.40
C PRO A 389 -15.06 7.73 -8.15
N ALA A 390 -15.67 7.65 -6.96
CA ALA A 390 -16.67 8.60 -6.47
C ALA A 390 -16.14 10.04 -6.24
N VAL A 391 -14.87 10.34 -6.58
CA VAL A 391 -14.27 11.69 -6.48
C VAL A 391 -14.94 12.68 -7.45
N THR A 392 -15.54 12.17 -8.53
CA THR A 392 -16.40 12.98 -9.41
C THR A 392 -17.84 13.05 -8.87
N PRO A 393 -18.46 14.23 -8.75
CA PRO A 393 -19.73 14.47 -8.03
C PRO A 393 -20.99 13.85 -8.69
N LEU A 394 -20.83 12.81 -9.50
CA LEU A 394 -21.92 12.12 -10.20
C LEU A 394 -22.25 10.75 -9.62
N GLU A 395 -21.44 10.21 -8.70
CA GLU A 395 -21.68 8.91 -8.07
C GLU A 395 -21.31 8.93 -6.58
N GLY A 396 -22.09 8.23 -5.75
CA GLY A 396 -21.88 8.13 -4.31
C GLY A 396 -21.28 6.80 -3.86
N GLY A 397 -20.66 6.05 -4.75
CA GLY A 397 -20.12 4.70 -4.48
C GLY A 397 -18.71 4.69 -3.89
N LEU A 398 -17.91 3.71 -4.31
CA LEU A 398 -16.54 3.51 -3.89
C LEU A 398 -15.63 4.67 -4.31
N GLY A 399 -14.83 5.18 -3.39
CA GLY A 399 -13.87 6.25 -3.62
C GLY A 399 -12.49 5.65 -3.83
N ARG A 400 -11.81 5.35 -2.72
CA ARG A 400 -10.49 4.75 -2.70
C ARG A 400 -10.45 3.67 -1.60
N PRO A 401 -10.94 2.45 -1.90
CA PRO A 401 -10.87 1.33 -0.96
C PRO A 401 -9.44 1.10 -0.45
N THR A 402 -9.29 0.90 0.86
CA THR A 402 -7.98 0.71 1.53
C THR A 402 -7.79 -0.68 2.11
N ASP A 403 -8.84 -1.32 2.61
CA ASP A 403 -8.75 -2.66 3.19
C ASP A 403 -10.06 -3.43 3.01
N VAL A 404 -9.95 -4.75 3.10
CA VAL A 404 -11.05 -5.70 3.11
C VAL A 404 -10.87 -6.62 4.31
N LYS A 405 -11.94 -6.88 5.08
CA LYS A 405 -12.00 -7.99 6.03
C LYS A 405 -13.36 -8.67 6.04
N PHE A 406 -13.36 -9.96 6.31
CA PHE A 406 -14.60 -10.69 6.61
C PHE A 406 -14.94 -10.60 8.09
N GLY A 407 -16.18 -10.23 8.38
CA GLY A 407 -16.71 -10.15 9.74
C GLY A 407 -17.28 -11.48 10.25
N PRO A 408 -17.56 -11.58 11.56
CA PRO A 408 -18.14 -12.77 12.17
C PRO A 408 -19.56 -13.08 11.68
N ASP A 409 -20.23 -12.10 11.09
CA ASP A 409 -21.54 -12.23 10.46
C ASP A 409 -21.47 -12.79 9.02
N GLY A 410 -20.27 -13.12 8.53
CA GLY A 410 -20.03 -13.62 7.17
C GLY A 410 -20.10 -12.54 6.08
N ALA A 411 -20.26 -11.27 6.43
CA ALA A 411 -20.21 -10.16 5.50
C ALA A 411 -18.77 -9.69 5.27
N MET A 412 -18.55 -9.03 4.13
CA MET A 412 -17.29 -8.38 3.80
C MET A 412 -17.37 -6.89 4.12
N TYR A 413 -16.39 -6.37 4.85
CA TYR A 413 -16.27 -4.98 5.23
C TYR A 413 -15.13 -4.34 4.46
N VAL A 414 -15.38 -3.15 3.93
CA VAL A 414 -14.42 -2.40 3.11
C VAL A 414 -14.21 -1.03 3.73
N THR A 415 -12.98 -0.72 4.16
CA THR A 415 -12.62 0.67 4.47
C THR A 415 -12.42 1.43 3.17
N ASP A 416 -12.99 2.62 3.09
CA ASP A 416 -12.89 3.50 1.93
C ASP A 416 -12.41 4.87 2.39
N PHE A 417 -11.31 5.30 1.80
CA PHE A 417 -10.59 6.47 2.24
C PHE A 417 -11.43 7.74 2.14
N THR A 418 -10.94 8.76 2.82
CA THR A 418 -11.55 10.08 2.78
C THR A 418 -11.55 10.63 1.35
N ALA A 419 -12.58 11.40 1.02
CA ALA A 419 -12.71 12.05 -0.27
C ALA A 419 -11.58 13.06 -0.51
N THR A 420 -11.25 13.30 -1.77
CA THR A 420 -10.27 14.30 -2.19
C THR A 420 -10.95 15.45 -2.91
N THR A 421 -10.32 16.62 -2.92
CA THR A 421 -10.85 17.74 -3.71
C THR A 421 -10.66 17.48 -5.20
N LEU A 422 -11.50 18.10 -6.04
CA LEU A 422 -11.35 18.04 -7.50
C LEU A 422 -10.10 18.79 -8.00
N ARG A 423 -9.52 19.65 -7.16
CA ARG A 423 -8.40 20.54 -7.51
C ARG A 423 -7.06 19.90 -7.20
N ASP A 424 -6.95 19.23 -6.06
CA ASP A 424 -5.73 18.55 -5.64
C ASP A 424 -6.06 17.15 -5.12
N PRO A 425 -5.64 16.08 -5.82
CA PRO A 425 -5.80 14.71 -5.34
C PRO A 425 -5.06 14.39 -4.03
N ASN A 426 -4.17 15.28 -3.56
CA ASN A 426 -3.48 15.16 -2.28
C ASN A 426 -4.15 15.99 -1.17
N GLU A 427 -5.19 16.77 -1.49
CA GLU A 427 -5.99 17.48 -0.50
C GLU A 427 -7.17 16.60 -0.09
N PHE A 428 -7.10 16.11 1.14
CA PHE A 428 -8.06 15.20 1.73
C PHE A 428 -9.12 15.96 2.53
N ILE A 429 -10.40 15.64 2.34
CA ILE A 429 -11.52 16.25 3.08
C ILE A 429 -11.75 15.43 4.35
N PRO A 430 -11.47 15.94 5.57
CA PRO A 430 -11.61 15.15 6.79
C PRO A 430 -13.04 14.68 7.06
N ASN A 431 -13.19 13.60 7.83
CA ASN A 431 -14.48 13.01 8.24
C ASN A 431 -15.37 12.53 7.08
N THR A 432 -14.79 12.23 5.91
CA THR A 432 -15.53 11.71 4.75
C THR A 432 -15.17 10.27 4.37
N GLY A 433 -14.35 9.61 5.19
CA GLY A 433 -14.09 8.18 5.14
C GLY A 433 -15.32 7.36 5.53
N VAL A 434 -15.41 6.18 4.94
CA VAL A 434 -16.59 5.31 5.01
C VAL A 434 -16.17 3.86 5.22
N ILE A 435 -17.03 3.09 5.88
CA ILE A 435 -16.96 1.63 5.83
C ILE A 435 -18.20 1.15 5.06
N TRP A 436 -17.96 0.36 4.02
CA TRP A 436 -19.01 -0.35 3.30
C TRP A 436 -19.14 -1.76 3.85
N ARG A 437 -20.36 -2.28 3.88
CA ARG A 437 -20.65 -3.69 4.15
C ARG A 437 -21.25 -4.32 2.91
N ILE A 438 -20.65 -5.41 2.45
CA ILE A 438 -21.17 -6.23 1.35
C ILE A 438 -21.59 -7.57 1.93
N SER A 439 -22.84 -7.94 1.71
CA SER A 439 -23.40 -9.21 2.18
C SER A 439 -24.06 -9.95 1.02
N ARG A 440 -24.17 -11.27 1.14
CA ARG A 440 -24.92 -12.08 0.19
C ARG A 440 -26.37 -12.18 0.65
N SER A 441 -27.31 -11.79 -0.20
CA SER A 441 -28.73 -11.93 0.09
C SER A 441 -29.08 -13.42 0.13
N GLN A 442 -29.63 -13.90 1.25
CA GLN A 442 -30.27 -15.21 1.30
C GLN A 442 -31.62 -15.08 0.58
N PHE A 443 -31.80 -15.80 -0.53
CA PHE A 443 -33.09 -15.91 -1.22
C PHE A 443 -33.94 -17.01 -0.61
#